data_AF-A0A1A9AKZ5-F1
#
_entry.id   AF-A0A1A9AKZ5-F1
#
_cell.length_a   1.000
_cell.length_b   1.000
_cell.length_c   1.000
_cell.angle_alpha   90.00
_cell.angle_beta   90.00
_cell.angle_gamma   90.00
#
_symmetry.space_group_name_H-M   'P 1'
#
loop_
_entity.id
_entity.type
_entity.pdbx_description
1 polymer ?
#
loop_
_entity_poly.entity_id
_entity_poly.type
_entity_poly.pdbx_seq_one_letter_code
_entity_poly.pdbx_strand_id
1 'polypeptide(L)'
;MAGDSGITTLTHYIPIYVFTGTITNDIKNLISKHGHINCGLRHEELCKKLNKLIYDTKTPILSLMDKDGQQKWNSEWRIEKNKFLNKLFQDEGFIYMCYSNKYTNNPRINQLLSKHIDFCKKKDVRRAEVVDNPAFSKCIQYNSWIESQRKTFTNEYLDNVSNFTSQTVDKYFSTKEHPQGRDPRLTYRHTSSAIGATAGISLFLIYLYKFTNIGSFFGHVNQKNNTMFLNMDTEPHNLTQPTSEFENSNFESSHYDISYYLLNNS
;
A
#
# COMPACT_ATOMS: atom_id res chain seq x y z
N MET A 1 -35.04 13.97 17.21
CA MET A 1 -36.05 12.91 16.95
C MET A 1 -36.03 11.98 18.14
N ALA A 2 -37.15 11.91 18.86
CA ALA A 2 -37.27 11.23 20.14
C ALA A 2 -37.19 9.72 19.98
N GLY A 3 -36.41 9.07 20.85
CA GLY A 3 -36.23 7.62 20.88
C GLY A 3 -37.46 6.95 21.46
N ASP A 4 -37.98 5.97 20.72
CA ASP A 4 -38.99 5.04 21.17
C ASP A 4 -38.43 4.29 22.40
N SER A 5 -38.92 4.64 23.59
CA SER A 5 -38.58 3.97 24.84
C SER A 5 -39.31 2.64 24.92
N GLY A 6 -38.85 1.66 24.14
CA GLY A 6 -39.26 0.26 24.30
C GLY A 6 -38.74 -0.23 25.65
N ILE A 7 -39.64 -0.31 26.64
CA ILE A 7 -39.34 -0.92 27.94
C ILE A 7 -38.99 -2.39 27.67
N THR A 8 -37.69 -2.70 27.75
CA THR A 8 -37.19 -4.06 27.62
C THR A 8 -37.49 -4.80 28.93
N THR A 9 -38.21 -5.92 28.85
CA THR A 9 -38.45 -6.82 29.98
C THR A 9 -37.21 -7.64 30.37
N LEU A 10 -36.10 -7.45 29.65
CA LEU A 10 -34.83 -8.13 29.89
C LEU A 10 -34.10 -7.47 31.06
N THR A 11 -33.99 -8.20 32.15
CA THR A 11 -33.27 -7.73 33.33
C THR A 11 -31.76 -7.85 33.04
N HIS A 12 -30.99 -6.78 33.23
CA HIS A 12 -29.53 -6.75 33.04
C HIS A 12 -29.01 -6.93 31.60
N TYR A 13 -29.81 -6.58 30.57
CA TYR A 13 -29.33 -6.58 29.19
C TYR A 13 -28.21 -5.52 28.97
N ILE A 14 -27.04 -5.96 28.51
CA ILE A 14 -25.90 -5.08 28.19
C ILE A 14 -25.87 -4.85 26.67
N PRO A 15 -25.96 -3.59 26.20
CA PRO A 15 -25.94 -3.30 24.77
C PRO A 15 -24.64 -3.71 24.05
N ILE A 16 -24.74 -4.05 22.76
CA ILE A 16 -23.60 -4.41 21.89
C ILE A 16 -22.51 -3.32 21.86
N TYR A 17 -22.89 -2.03 21.89
CA TYR A 17 -21.91 -0.94 21.80
C TYR A 17 -20.91 -0.95 22.96
N VAL A 18 -21.33 -1.41 24.15
CA VAL A 18 -20.45 -1.54 25.33
C VAL A 18 -19.37 -2.57 25.04
N PHE A 19 -19.75 -3.74 24.51
CA PHE A 19 -18.81 -4.79 24.13
C PHE A 19 -17.83 -4.34 23.03
N THR A 20 -18.34 -3.70 21.97
CA THR A 20 -17.48 -3.20 20.89
C THR A 20 -16.51 -2.13 21.39
N GLY A 21 -16.94 -1.26 22.32
CA GLY A 21 -16.10 -0.27 22.96
C GLY A 21 -14.92 -0.91 23.70
N THR A 22 -15.19 -1.98 24.46
CA THR A 22 -14.16 -2.72 25.21
C THR A 22 -13.10 -3.34 24.30
N ILE A 23 -13.49 -4.00 23.21
CA ILE A 23 -12.54 -4.76 22.38
C ILE A 23 -11.84 -3.94 21.30
N THR A 24 -12.30 -2.71 21.01
CA THR A 24 -11.81 -1.93 19.85
C THR A 24 -10.30 -1.73 19.89
N ASN A 25 -9.75 -1.23 20.99
CA ASN A 25 -8.32 -0.95 21.08
C ASN A 25 -7.48 -2.24 21.07
N ASP A 26 -7.96 -3.31 21.70
CA ASP A 26 -7.27 -4.60 21.70
C ASP A 26 -7.19 -5.19 20.27
N ILE A 27 -8.26 -5.04 19.48
CA ILE A 27 -8.24 -5.46 18.07
C ILE A 27 -7.28 -4.59 17.27
N LYS A 28 -7.26 -3.27 17.45
CA LYS A 28 -6.28 -2.38 16.78
C LYS A 28 -4.84 -2.78 17.10
N ASN A 29 -4.57 -3.06 18.38
CA ASN A 29 -3.27 -3.54 18.83
C ASN A 29 -2.90 -4.89 18.20
N LEU A 30 -3.86 -5.82 18.06
CA LEU A 30 -3.64 -7.07 17.34
C LEU A 30 -3.33 -6.85 15.86
N ILE A 31 -4.07 -5.98 15.17
CA ILE A 31 -3.83 -5.63 13.77
C ILE A 31 -2.43 -5.04 13.60
N SER A 32 -2.08 -4.03 14.40
CA SER A 32 -0.75 -3.42 14.38
C SER A 32 0.35 -4.43 14.69
N LYS A 33 0.16 -5.35 15.64
CA LYS A 33 1.13 -6.40 15.97
C LYS A 33 1.35 -7.39 14.82
N HIS A 34 0.29 -7.75 14.10
CA HIS A 34 0.33 -8.81 13.07
C HIS A 34 0.37 -8.29 11.63
N GLY A 35 0.32 -6.98 11.43
CA GLY A 35 0.28 -6.37 10.11
C GLY A 35 1.22 -5.20 9.94
N HIS A 36 1.29 -4.75 8.70
CA HIS A 36 1.93 -3.53 8.28
C HIS A 36 1.20 -3.02 7.03
N ILE A 37 0.69 -1.80 7.04
CA ILE A 37 -0.24 -1.29 6.02
C ILE A 37 0.28 -1.45 4.58
N ASN A 38 1.60 -1.29 4.39
CA ASN A 38 2.24 -1.39 3.07
C ASN A 38 2.70 -2.81 2.71
N CYS A 39 2.63 -3.77 3.64
CA CYS A 39 3.25 -5.10 3.48
C CYS A 39 2.31 -6.27 3.78
N GLY A 40 1.08 -6.00 4.23
CA GLY A 40 0.04 -7.00 4.42
C GLY A 40 -0.18 -7.39 5.89
N LEU A 41 -0.89 -8.50 6.08
CA LEU A 41 -1.40 -8.94 7.38
C LEU A 41 -1.23 -10.44 7.55
N ARG A 42 -0.71 -10.91 8.70
CA ARG A 42 -0.65 -12.35 9.03
C ARG A 42 -2.04 -12.89 9.36
N HIS A 43 -2.85 -13.11 8.32
CA HIS A 43 -4.28 -13.41 8.46
C HIS A 43 -4.57 -14.57 9.40
N GLU A 44 -3.98 -15.75 9.20
CA GLU A 44 -4.30 -16.94 10.01
C GLU A 44 -4.07 -16.70 11.52
N GLU A 45 -2.86 -16.27 11.88
CA GLU A 45 -2.49 -16.05 13.28
C GLU A 45 -3.33 -14.93 13.91
N LEU A 46 -3.55 -13.84 13.17
CA LEU A 46 -4.36 -12.72 13.62
C LEU A 46 -5.82 -13.15 13.83
N CYS A 47 -6.42 -13.88 12.89
CA CYS A 47 -7.81 -14.29 12.97
C CYS A 47 -8.05 -15.26 14.14
N LYS A 48 -7.09 -16.17 14.39
CA LYS A 48 -7.12 -17.04 15.57
C LYS A 48 -7.10 -16.23 16.87
N LYS A 49 -6.21 -15.25 16.98
CA LYS A 49 -6.10 -14.38 18.16
C LYS A 49 -7.31 -13.46 18.33
N LEU A 50 -7.83 -12.92 17.24
CA LEU A 50 -9.04 -12.09 17.21
C LEU A 50 -10.25 -12.87 17.71
N ASN A 51 -10.47 -14.08 17.20
CA ASN A 51 -11.58 -14.92 17.63
C ASN A 51 -11.48 -15.28 19.11
N LYS A 52 -10.25 -15.58 19.58
CA LYS A 52 -10.00 -15.83 21.00
C LYS A 52 -10.31 -14.60 21.86
N LEU A 53 -9.80 -13.42 21.49
CA LEU A 53 -10.09 -12.15 22.18
C LEU A 53 -11.61 -11.92 22.29
N ILE A 54 -12.32 -12.02 21.17
CA ILE A 54 -13.78 -11.82 21.14
C ILE A 54 -14.48 -12.81 22.07
N TYR A 55 -14.07 -14.09 22.05
CA TYR A 55 -14.65 -15.12 22.90
C TYR A 55 -14.39 -14.87 24.39
N ASP A 56 -13.13 -14.60 24.74
CA ASP A 56 -12.68 -14.38 26.12
C ASP A 56 -13.35 -13.14 26.73
N THR A 57 -13.54 -12.06 25.96
CA THR A 57 -14.24 -10.85 26.43
C THR A 57 -15.77 -11.03 26.45
N LYS A 58 -16.34 -11.77 25.50
CA LYS A 58 -17.80 -11.99 25.41
C LYS A 58 -18.33 -12.85 26.57
N THR A 59 -17.58 -13.87 26.97
CA THR A 59 -17.99 -14.84 28.00
C THR A 59 -18.41 -14.19 29.33
N PRO A 60 -17.59 -13.32 29.96
CA PRO A 60 -17.98 -12.67 31.20
C PRO A 60 -19.18 -11.74 31.01
N ILE A 61 -19.29 -11.02 29.89
CA ILE A 61 -20.44 -10.14 29.61
C ILE A 61 -21.76 -10.92 29.55
N LEU A 62 -21.75 -12.08 28.89
CA LEU A 62 -22.95 -12.92 28.82
C LEU A 62 -23.34 -13.49 30.18
N SER A 63 -22.38 -13.78 31.06
CA SER A 63 -22.67 -14.31 32.40
C SER A 63 -23.43 -13.34 33.31
N LEU A 64 -23.47 -12.04 32.96
CA LEU A 64 -24.21 -11.01 33.68
C LEU A 64 -25.68 -10.91 33.23
N MET A 65 -26.08 -11.60 32.16
CA MET A 65 -27.42 -11.54 31.58
C MET A 65 -28.22 -12.81 31.86
N ASP A 66 -29.54 -12.69 31.93
CA ASP A 66 -30.45 -13.83 31.90
C ASP A 66 -30.45 -14.55 30.53
N LYS A 67 -31.13 -15.71 30.44
CA LYS A 67 -31.13 -16.53 29.22
C LYS A 67 -31.68 -15.78 28.00
N ASP A 68 -32.74 -15.00 28.20
CA ASP A 68 -33.39 -14.25 27.12
C ASP A 68 -32.50 -13.10 26.64
N GLY A 69 -31.83 -12.41 27.56
CA GLY A 69 -30.83 -11.39 27.28
C GLY A 69 -29.64 -11.95 26.52
N GLN A 70 -29.11 -13.12 26.93
CA GLN A 70 -28.04 -13.80 26.21
C GLN A 70 -28.45 -14.17 24.78
N GLN A 71 -29.67 -14.69 24.58
CA GLN A 71 -30.16 -15.06 23.25
C GLN A 71 -30.29 -13.83 22.33
N LYS A 72 -30.91 -12.76 22.83
CA LYS A 72 -31.04 -11.49 22.11
C LYS A 72 -29.66 -10.93 21.74
N TRP A 73 -28.77 -10.83 22.72
CA TRP A 73 -27.42 -10.31 22.53
C TRP A 73 -26.63 -11.12 21.48
N ASN A 74 -26.71 -12.45 21.55
CA ASN A 74 -26.03 -13.32 20.58
C ASN A 74 -26.56 -13.12 19.15
N SER A 75 -27.87 -12.89 19.00
CA SER A 75 -28.49 -12.60 17.70
C SER A 75 -28.01 -11.27 17.14
N GLU A 76 -28.04 -10.21 17.95
CA GLU A 76 -27.58 -8.88 17.56
C GLU A 76 -26.09 -8.84 17.25
N TRP A 77 -25.26 -9.46 18.09
CA TRP A 77 -23.83 -9.58 17.83
C TRP A 77 -23.55 -10.30 16.51
N ARG A 78 -24.27 -11.39 16.20
CA ARG A 78 -24.10 -12.11 14.94
C ARG A 78 -24.37 -11.20 13.73
N ILE A 79 -25.32 -10.28 13.84
CA ILE A 79 -25.68 -9.32 12.78
C ILE A 79 -24.62 -8.21 12.69
N GLU A 80 -24.22 -7.61 13.81
CA GLU A 80 -23.33 -6.45 13.83
C GLU A 80 -21.84 -6.80 13.71
N LYS A 81 -21.42 -8.02 14.07
CA LYS A 81 -20.00 -8.43 14.14
C LYS A 81 -19.24 -8.12 12.86
N ASN A 82 -19.79 -8.50 11.71
CA ASN A 82 -19.09 -8.32 10.43
C ASN A 82 -18.97 -6.86 10.04
N LYS A 83 -20.03 -6.08 10.27
CA LYS A 83 -20.05 -4.64 10.01
C LYS A 83 -19.03 -3.92 10.90
N PHE A 84 -18.98 -4.26 12.17
CA PHE A 84 -18.00 -3.74 13.13
C PHE A 84 -16.56 -4.07 12.72
N LEU A 85 -16.25 -5.35 12.49
CA LEU A 85 -14.90 -5.79 12.14
C LEU A 85 -14.45 -5.25 10.77
N ASN A 86 -15.32 -5.25 9.77
CA ASN A 86 -15.01 -4.67 8.46
C ASN A 86 -14.63 -3.19 8.60
N LYS A 87 -15.45 -2.41 9.28
CA LYS A 87 -15.18 -0.98 9.49
C LYS A 87 -13.85 -0.78 10.21
N LEU A 88 -13.64 -1.50 11.31
CA LEU A 88 -12.42 -1.37 12.11
C LEU A 88 -11.15 -1.69 11.32
N PHE A 89 -11.15 -2.74 10.51
CA PHE A 89 -9.98 -3.06 9.68
C PHE A 89 -9.76 -2.02 8.58
N GLN A 90 -10.84 -1.52 7.95
CA GLN A 90 -10.74 -0.49 6.92
C GLN A 90 -10.16 0.82 7.45
N ASP A 91 -10.57 1.20 8.68
CA ASP A 91 -10.06 2.36 9.41
C ASP A 91 -8.56 2.19 9.73
N GLU A 92 -8.10 0.96 10.01
CA GLU A 92 -6.69 0.63 10.21
C GLU A 92 -5.93 0.36 8.89
N GLY A 93 -6.55 0.57 7.73
CA GLY A 93 -5.89 0.44 6.42
C GLY A 93 -5.79 -0.99 5.88
N PHE A 94 -6.58 -1.94 6.40
CA PHE A 94 -6.59 -3.33 5.98
C PHE A 94 -7.95 -3.78 5.43
N ILE A 95 -7.92 -4.83 4.61
CA ILE A 95 -9.11 -5.57 4.22
C ILE A 95 -9.35 -6.65 5.26
N TYR A 96 -10.57 -6.72 5.80
CA TYR A 96 -10.94 -7.78 6.73
C TYR A 96 -11.20 -9.09 5.98
N MET A 97 -10.47 -10.16 6.35
CA MET A 97 -10.49 -11.43 5.60
C MET A 97 -10.70 -12.67 6.46
N CYS A 98 -10.96 -12.53 7.76
CA CYS A 98 -11.05 -13.67 8.69
C CYS A 98 -12.23 -14.64 8.46
N TYR A 99 -13.14 -14.31 7.54
CA TYR A 99 -14.23 -15.22 7.11
C TYR A 99 -14.02 -15.80 5.72
N SER A 100 -12.95 -15.42 5.03
CA SER A 100 -12.72 -15.90 3.68
C SER A 100 -12.11 -17.29 3.71
N ASN A 101 -12.80 -18.26 3.10
CA ASN A 101 -12.24 -19.56 2.75
C ASN A 101 -11.20 -19.49 1.61
N LYS A 102 -10.94 -18.28 1.06
CA LYS A 102 -10.04 -18.07 -0.08
C LYS A 102 -8.56 -18.29 0.23
N TYR A 103 -8.18 -18.36 1.49
CA TYR A 103 -6.79 -18.54 1.90
C TYR A 103 -6.54 -19.98 2.33
N THR A 104 -5.98 -20.77 1.41
CA THR A 104 -5.38 -22.06 1.75
C THR A 104 -4.24 -21.80 2.72
N ASN A 105 -4.20 -22.49 3.87
CA ASN A 105 -3.06 -22.37 4.77
C ASN A 105 -1.82 -23.00 4.10
N ASN A 106 -0.82 -22.18 3.81
CA ASN A 106 0.49 -22.65 3.39
C ASN A 106 1.55 -22.18 4.40
N PRO A 107 2.04 -23.07 5.29
CA PRO A 107 2.99 -22.70 6.33
C PRO A 107 4.25 -22.01 5.80
N ARG A 108 4.74 -22.42 4.62
CA ARG A 108 5.96 -21.87 4.01
C ARG A 108 5.75 -20.45 3.52
N ILE A 109 4.65 -20.18 2.83
CA ILE A 109 4.32 -18.82 2.36
C ILE A 109 3.94 -17.92 3.53
N ASN A 110 3.23 -18.44 4.54
CA ASN A 110 2.92 -17.72 5.78
C ASN A 110 4.19 -17.31 6.55
N GLN A 111 5.19 -18.19 6.60
CA GLN A 111 6.49 -17.86 7.17
C GLN A 111 7.20 -16.75 6.37
N LEU A 112 7.16 -16.82 5.04
CA LEU A 112 7.72 -15.78 4.17
C LEU A 112 7.02 -14.42 4.38
N LEU A 113 5.68 -14.41 4.46
CA LEU A 113 4.88 -13.23 4.77
C LEU A 113 5.24 -12.65 6.15
N SER A 114 5.42 -13.50 7.16
CA SER A 114 5.85 -13.04 8.49
C SER A 114 7.19 -12.33 8.45
N LYS A 115 8.19 -12.94 7.79
CA LYS A 115 9.51 -12.32 7.60
C LYS A 115 9.40 -10.99 6.87
N HIS A 116 8.54 -10.89 5.86
CA HIS A 116 8.30 -9.67 5.11
C HIS A 116 7.72 -8.54 5.97
N ILE A 117 6.68 -8.83 6.75
CA ILE A 117 6.07 -7.85 7.67
C ILE A 117 7.07 -7.37 8.72
N ASP A 118 7.84 -8.30 9.30
CA ASP A 118 8.86 -7.96 10.30
C ASP A 118 9.99 -7.12 9.69
N PHE A 119 10.37 -7.40 8.43
CA PHE A 119 11.28 -6.54 7.67
C PHE A 119 10.71 -5.13 7.50
N CYS A 120 9.45 -4.98 7.08
CA CYS A 120 8.85 -3.67 6.86
C CYS A 120 8.83 -2.81 8.13
N LYS A 121 8.46 -3.41 9.27
CA LYS A 121 8.51 -2.74 10.56
C LYS A 121 9.92 -2.26 10.92
N LYS A 122 10.93 -3.13 10.74
CA LYS A 122 12.34 -2.77 10.99
C LYS A 122 12.85 -1.71 10.02
N LYS A 123 12.42 -1.77 8.76
CA LYS A 123 12.77 -0.80 7.72
C LYS A 123 12.25 0.58 8.09
N ASP A 124 11.01 0.70 8.54
CA ASP A 124 10.42 1.99 8.94
C ASP A 124 11.17 2.60 10.13
N VAL A 125 11.46 1.81 11.16
CA VAL A 125 12.24 2.28 12.33
C VAL A 125 13.64 2.75 11.92
N ARG A 126 14.38 1.91 11.18
CA ARG A 126 15.74 2.26 10.72
C ARG A 126 15.75 3.46 9.78
N ARG A 127 14.73 3.61 8.93
CA ARG A 127 14.59 4.76 8.05
C ARG A 127 14.35 6.03 8.84
N ALA A 128 13.49 5.98 9.86
CA ALA A 128 13.24 7.11 10.75
C ALA A 128 14.53 7.55 11.46
N GLU A 129 15.31 6.61 12.00
CA GLU A 129 16.61 6.90 12.65
C GLU A 129 17.61 7.59 11.70
N VAL A 130 17.69 7.14 10.44
CA VAL A 130 18.59 7.75 9.44
C VAL A 130 18.09 9.12 8.99
N VAL A 131 16.78 9.33 8.91
CA VAL A 131 16.19 10.62 8.52
C VAL A 131 16.36 11.67 9.62
N ASP A 132 16.23 11.27 10.89
CA ASP A 132 16.39 12.15 12.05
C ASP A 132 17.84 12.64 12.22
N ASN A 133 18.81 11.76 11.95
CA ASN A 133 20.24 12.09 11.99
C ASN A 133 20.96 11.63 10.71
N PRO A 134 20.87 12.43 9.61
CA PRO A 134 21.36 12.04 8.29
C PRO A 134 22.88 12.12 8.20
N ALA A 135 23.57 11.13 8.76
CA ALA A 135 25.00 10.92 8.57
C ALA A 135 25.25 10.00 7.36
N PHE A 136 26.20 10.38 6.49
CA PHE A 136 26.56 9.59 5.31
C PHE A 136 26.87 8.13 5.66
N SER A 137 27.65 7.89 6.74
CA SER A 137 27.98 6.54 7.22
C SER A 137 26.74 5.72 7.63
N LYS A 138 25.73 6.36 8.23
CA LYS A 138 24.46 5.73 8.62
C LYS A 138 23.62 5.38 7.39
N CYS A 139 23.59 6.25 6.37
CA CYS A 139 22.95 5.96 5.09
C CYS A 139 23.59 4.74 4.40
N ILE A 140 24.93 4.67 4.38
CA ILE A 140 25.65 3.52 3.81
C ILE A 140 25.33 2.22 4.57
N GLN A 141 25.33 2.26 5.91
CA GLN A 141 24.96 1.10 6.73
C GLN A 141 23.52 0.64 6.48
N TYR A 142 22.58 1.59 6.39
CA TYR A 142 21.19 1.29 6.07
C TYR A 142 21.05 0.67 4.69
N ASN A 143 21.71 1.22 3.67
CA ASN A 143 21.65 0.69 2.31
C ASN A 143 22.27 -0.73 2.22
N SER A 144 23.41 -0.95 2.88
CA SER A 144 24.03 -2.28 2.98
C SER A 144 23.09 -3.30 3.64
N TRP A 145 22.39 -2.89 4.71
CA TRP A 145 21.38 -3.73 5.35
C TRP A 145 20.20 -4.06 4.42
N ILE A 146 19.65 -3.06 3.71
CA ILE A 146 18.57 -3.29 2.72
C ILE A 146 19.00 -4.30 1.66
N GLU A 147 20.20 -4.17 1.11
CA GLU A 147 20.74 -5.07 0.09
C GLU A 147 20.90 -6.51 0.60
N SER A 148 21.39 -6.68 1.84
CA SER A 148 21.45 -7.98 2.49
C SER A 148 20.06 -8.62 2.63
N GLN A 149 19.07 -7.85 3.09
CA GLN A 149 17.69 -8.34 3.23
C GLN A 149 17.06 -8.67 1.88
N ARG A 150 17.30 -7.83 0.85
CA ARG A 150 16.82 -8.04 -0.52
C ARG A 150 17.29 -9.37 -1.09
N LYS A 151 18.59 -9.67 -0.94
CA LYS A 151 19.19 -10.92 -1.43
C LYS A 151 18.57 -12.14 -0.76
N THR A 152 18.52 -12.16 0.56
CA THR A 152 17.94 -13.27 1.33
C THR A 152 16.47 -13.50 0.99
N PHE A 153 15.67 -12.43 1.02
CA PHE A 153 14.23 -12.52 0.74
C PHE A 153 13.95 -12.98 -0.70
N THR A 154 14.69 -12.45 -1.68
CA THR A 154 14.50 -12.82 -3.10
C THR A 154 14.74 -14.31 -3.33
N ASN A 155 15.79 -14.88 -2.72
CA ASN A 155 16.08 -16.30 -2.85
C ASN A 155 14.95 -17.15 -2.24
N GLU A 156 14.50 -16.83 -1.03
CA GLU A 156 13.38 -17.54 -0.39
C GLU A 156 12.06 -17.39 -1.19
N TYR A 157 11.81 -16.21 -1.76
CA TYR A 157 10.66 -15.96 -2.61
C TYR A 157 10.71 -16.83 -3.88
N LEU A 158 11.83 -16.84 -4.61
CA LEU A 158 11.98 -17.61 -5.84
C LEU A 158 11.83 -19.12 -5.61
N ASP A 159 12.34 -19.61 -4.49
CA ASP A 159 12.17 -20.99 -4.03
C ASP A 159 10.68 -21.32 -3.76
N ASN A 160 9.91 -20.42 -3.14
CA ASN A 160 8.46 -20.60 -3.03
C ASN A 160 7.74 -20.52 -4.38
N VAL A 161 8.14 -19.60 -5.26
CA VAL A 161 7.56 -19.46 -6.61
C VAL A 161 7.79 -20.71 -7.44
N SER A 162 8.95 -21.34 -7.33
CA SER A 162 9.23 -22.63 -7.98
C SER A 162 8.28 -23.74 -7.54
N ASN A 163 7.71 -23.65 -6.34
CA ASN A 163 6.81 -24.66 -5.78
C ASN A 163 5.31 -24.34 -6.00
N PHE A 164 4.93 -23.06 -6.09
CA PHE A 164 3.52 -22.64 -6.05
C PHE A 164 3.08 -21.67 -7.17
N THR A 165 3.97 -21.23 -8.05
CA THR A 165 3.82 -20.08 -8.98
C THR A 165 3.84 -18.71 -8.31
N SER A 166 4.25 -17.68 -9.04
CA SER A 166 4.30 -16.29 -8.54
C SER A 166 2.93 -15.76 -8.17
N GLN A 167 1.91 -16.01 -9.01
CA GLN A 167 0.55 -15.55 -8.77
C GLN A 167 -0.03 -16.08 -7.45
N THR A 168 0.27 -17.32 -7.08
CA THR A 168 -0.17 -17.89 -5.80
C THR A 168 0.56 -17.26 -4.63
N VAL A 169 1.87 -17.06 -4.74
CA VAL A 169 2.69 -16.46 -3.68
C VAL A 169 2.31 -14.99 -3.48
N ASP A 170 2.19 -14.21 -4.54
CA ASP A 170 1.90 -12.77 -4.51
C ASP A 170 0.56 -12.46 -3.82
N LYS A 171 -0.45 -13.34 -3.94
CA LYS A 171 -1.75 -13.21 -3.23
C LYS A 171 -1.62 -13.11 -1.72
N TYR A 172 -0.59 -13.73 -1.12
CA TYR A 172 -0.36 -13.63 0.32
C TYR A 172 0.12 -12.23 0.75
N PHE A 173 0.67 -11.47 -0.18
CA PHE A 173 1.18 -10.11 0.03
C PHE A 173 0.14 -9.06 -0.38
N SER A 174 -1.14 -9.37 -0.17
CA SER A 174 -2.24 -8.45 -0.43
C SER A 174 -2.22 -7.28 0.55
N THR A 175 -2.52 -6.09 0.02
CA THR A 175 -2.71 -4.87 0.79
C THR A 175 -4.03 -4.23 0.41
N LYS A 176 -4.40 -3.13 1.07
CA LYS A 176 -5.59 -2.35 0.69
C LYS A 176 -5.49 -1.82 -0.75
N GLU A 177 -4.31 -1.37 -1.16
CA GLU A 177 -4.05 -0.88 -2.53
C GLU A 177 -3.95 -2.01 -3.56
N HIS A 178 -3.48 -3.18 -3.13
CA HIS A 178 -3.31 -4.35 -4.00
C HIS A 178 -4.04 -5.57 -3.42
N PRO A 179 -5.39 -5.59 -3.51
CA PRO A 179 -6.21 -6.65 -2.91
C PRO A 179 -6.04 -8.03 -3.56
N GLN A 180 -5.46 -8.08 -4.76
CA GLN A 180 -5.18 -9.34 -5.48
C GLN A 180 -3.77 -9.87 -5.20
N GLY A 181 -3.00 -9.20 -4.34
CA GLY A 181 -1.58 -9.47 -4.16
C GLY A 181 -0.69 -8.64 -5.08
N ARG A 182 0.58 -8.61 -4.75
CA ARG A 182 1.64 -7.94 -5.51
C ARG A 182 2.97 -8.65 -5.29
N ASP A 183 3.92 -8.42 -6.17
CA ASP A 183 5.31 -8.84 -5.95
C ASP A 183 5.91 -8.10 -4.73
N PRO A 184 6.19 -8.80 -3.61
CA PRO A 184 6.72 -8.19 -2.39
C PRO A 184 8.18 -7.76 -2.52
N ARG A 185 8.92 -8.23 -3.54
CA ARG A 185 10.33 -7.87 -3.77
C ARG A 185 10.48 -6.38 -4.08
N LEU A 186 9.43 -5.76 -4.61
CA LEU A 186 9.41 -4.31 -4.88
C LEU A 186 9.65 -3.47 -3.61
N THR A 187 9.23 -3.95 -2.44
CA THR A 187 9.43 -3.27 -1.15
C THR A 187 10.89 -3.17 -0.74
N TYR A 188 11.75 -4.05 -1.28
CA TYR A 188 13.19 -4.10 -1.01
C TYR A 188 14.02 -3.27 -1.99
N ARG A 189 13.40 -2.70 -3.03
CA ARG A 189 14.12 -1.81 -3.95
C ARG A 189 14.41 -0.48 -3.25
N HIS A 190 15.58 0.09 -3.51
CA HIS A 190 15.88 1.46 -3.15
C HIS A 190 14.94 2.38 -3.94
N THR A 191 13.87 2.86 -3.31
CA THR A 191 13.25 4.10 -3.78
C THR A 191 14.19 5.21 -3.36
N SER A 192 15.06 5.64 -4.27
CA SER A 192 15.72 6.94 -4.22
C SER A 192 14.61 7.97 -4.10
N SER A 193 14.26 8.31 -2.86
CA SER A 193 13.30 9.37 -2.59
C SER A 193 14.00 10.67 -2.97
N ALA A 194 13.88 11.07 -4.24
CA ALA A 194 14.19 12.40 -4.74
C ALA A 194 13.18 13.43 -4.20
N ILE A 195 12.80 13.31 -2.92
CA ILE A 195 11.89 14.22 -2.22
C ILE A 195 12.71 15.29 -1.45
N GLY A 196 14.05 15.20 -1.49
CA GLY A 196 14.95 16.14 -0.79
C GLY A 196 15.54 17.27 -1.65
N ALA A 197 15.02 17.56 -2.85
CA ALA A 197 15.61 18.57 -3.74
C ALA A 197 14.69 19.74 -4.13
N THR A 198 13.49 19.84 -3.56
CA THR A 198 12.50 20.85 -3.97
C THR A 198 12.64 22.23 -3.30
N ALA A 199 13.66 22.47 -2.47
CA ALA A 199 13.93 23.81 -1.92
C ALA A 199 15.41 24.25 -1.98
N GLY A 200 16.32 23.42 -2.52
CA GLY A 200 17.76 23.74 -2.58
C GLY A 200 18.29 24.07 -3.98
N ILE A 201 17.67 23.54 -5.04
CA ILE A 201 18.14 23.74 -6.41
C ILE A 201 17.85 25.18 -6.90
N SER A 202 16.80 25.81 -6.37
CA SER A 202 16.42 27.17 -6.79
C SER A 202 17.48 28.22 -6.42
N LEU A 203 18.05 28.16 -5.21
CA LEU A 203 19.07 29.14 -4.77
C LEU A 203 20.43 28.92 -5.44
N PHE A 204 20.82 27.67 -5.72
CA PHE A 204 22.09 27.38 -6.39
C PHE A 204 22.06 27.83 -7.87
N LEU A 205 20.93 27.63 -8.57
CA LEU A 205 20.74 28.15 -9.92
C LEU A 205 20.64 29.69 -9.95
N ILE A 206 19.99 30.32 -8.98
CA ILE A 206 19.95 31.79 -8.84
C ILE A 206 21.34 32.35 -8.50
N TYR A 207 22.11 31.67 -7.63
CA TYR A 207 23.49 32.05 -7.31
C TYR A 207 24.38 31.94 -8.55
N LEU A 208 24.29 30.82 -9.29
CA LEU A 208 25.00 30.68 -10.57
C LEU A 208 24.57 31.78 -11.53
N TYR A 209 23.28 32.03 -11.75
CA TYR A 209 22.79 33.12 -12.61
C TYR A 209 23.29 34.52 -12.20
N LYS A 210 23.40 34.79 -10.89
CA LYS A 210 23.87 36.09 -10.39
C LYS A 210 25.39 36.25 -10.44
N PHE A 211 26.15 35.16 -10.45
CA PHE A 211 27.62 35.17 -10.41
C PHE A 211 28.29 34.70 -11.72
N THR A 212 27.57 34.09 -12.66
CA THR A 212 28.05 33.94 -14.04
C THR A 212 27.60 35.15 -14.85
N ASN A 213 28.60 35.91 -15.30
CA ASN A 213 28.43 37.09 -16.14
C ASN A 213 28.08 36.65 -17.59
N ILE A 214 26.94 35.97 -17.77
CA ILE A 214 26.49 35.47 -19.09
C ILE A 214 26.02 36.63 -20.00
N GLY A 215 25.85 37.84 -19.44
CA GLY A 215 25.61 39.07 -20.20
C GLY A 215 26.75 39.46 -21.17
N SER A 216 27.92 38.82 -21.08
CA SER A 216 29.07 39.10 -21.95
C SER A 216 29.15 38.19 -23.20
N PHE A 217 28.40 37.08 -23.28
CA PHE A 217 28.56 36.12 -24.39
C PHE A 217 27.67 36.39 -25.61
N PHE A 218 26.75 37.35 -25.54
CA PHE A 218 25.89 37.76 -26.66
C PHE A 218 26.17 39.17 -27.17
N GLY A 219 27.29 39.76 -26.75
CA GLY A 219 27.82 40.98 -27.35
C GLY A 219 28.78 40.62 -28.48
N HIS A 220 28.34 40.82 -29.72
CA HIS A 220 29.20 41.06 -30.89
C HIS A 220 29.57 39.86 -31.78
N VAL A 221 28.62 39.32 -32.55
CA VAL A 221 28.89 38.93 -33.95
C VAL A 221 27.81 39.48 -34.88
N ASN A 222 28.29 40.26 -35.83
CA ASN A 222 27.61 41.12 -36.78
C ASN A 222 26.48 40.49 -37.61
N GLN A 223 25.48 41.34 -37.89
CA GLN A 223 24.65 41.30 -39.09
C GLN A 223 25.48 40.94 -40.33
N LYS A 224 25.16 39.82 -40.98
CA LYS A 224 25.12 39.71 -42.44
C LYS A 224 24.02 38.73 -42.87
N ASN A 225 23.03 39.30 -43.55
CA ASN A 225 22.21 38.75 -44.63
C ASN A 225 21.07 37.77 -44.28
N ASN A 226 19.88 38.36 -44.16
CA ASN A 226 18.60 37.72 -44.48
C ASN A 226 18.59 37.31 -45.97
N THR A 227 18.35 36.03 -46.29
CA THR A 227 17.61 35.55 -47.49
C THR A 227 17.61 34.03 -47.55
N MET A 228 16.53 33.41 -47.04
CA MET A 228 16.03 32.02 -47.25
C MET A 228 15.38 31.64 -45.91
N PHE A 229 14.07 31.69 -45.69
CA PHE A 229 13.00 31.06 -46.44
C PHE A 229 11.69 31.78 -46.08
N LEU A 230 11.16 32.58 -47.00
CA LEU A 230 9.73 32.84 -47.12
C LEU A 230 9.45 32.95 -48.61
N ASN A 231 8.84 31.92 -49.18
CA ASN A 231 8.05 31.98 -50.41
C ASN A 231 7.35 30.63 -50.58
N MET A 232 6.09 30.56 -50.17
CA MET A 232 5.00 30.09 -51.03
C MET A 232 3.68 30.30 -50.30
N ASP A 233 3.07 31.47 -50.55
CA ASP A 233 1.62 31.63 -50.51
C ASP A 233 1.05 31.06 -51.82
N THR A 234 0.05 30.18 -51.77
CA THR A 234 -1.19 30.30 -52.57
C THR A 234 -2.30 29.38 -52.04
N GLU A 235 -3.40 30.01 -51.65
CA GLU A 235 -4.77 29.52 -51.37
C GLU A 235 -5.39 28.65 -52.52
N PRO A 236 -6.66 28.14 -52.48
CA PRO A 236 -7.71 28.21 -51.43
C PRO A 236 -8.68 26.98 -51.29
N HIS A 237 -9.61 27.11 -50.33
CA HIS A 237 -11.01 26.62 -50.29
C HIS A 237 -11.44 25.25 -49.71
N ASN A 238 -12.10 25.39 -48.55
CA ASN A 238 -13.49 24.97 -48.24
C ASN A 238 -13.81 23.62 -47.57
N LEU A 239 -14.63 23.78 -46.51
CA LEU A 239 -15.86 23.05 -46.12
C LEU A 239 -15.82 22.17 -44.83
N THR A 240 -16.39 22.75 -43.77
CA THR A 240 -17.44 22.19 -42.88
C THR A 240 -17.15 20.96 -41.98
N GLN A 241 -17.22 21.20 -40.67
CA GLN A 241 -17.52 20.25 -39.56
C GLN A 241 -18.92 19.59 -39.74
N PRO A 242 -19.41 18.59 -38.96
CA PRO A 242 -18.83 17.88 -37.80
C PRO A 242 -19.21 16.36 -37.70
N THR A 243 -18.93 15.79 -36.51
CA THR A 243 -19.52 14.58 -35.85
C THR A 243 -19.20 13.18 -36.38
N SER A 244 -18.60 12.35 -35.52
CA SER A 244 -19.19 11.06 -35.14
C SER A 244 -18.50 10.46 -33.91
N GLU A 245 -19.30 9.70 -33.16
CA GLU A 245 -18.99 8.89 -31.99
C GLU A 245 -17.77 7.97 -32.20
N PHE A 246 -17.06 7.67 -31.12
CA PHE A 246 -16.20 6.49 -31.07
C PHE A 246 -16.67 5.55 -29.96
N GLU A 247 -17.32 4.50 -30.43
CA GLU A 247 -17.62 3.23 -29.78
C GLU A 247 -16.35 2.53 -29.26
N ASN A 248 -16.56 1.74 -28.21
CA ASN A 248 -15.61 0.77 -27.68
C ASN A 248 -15.26 -0.29 -28.74
N SER A 249 -13.96 -0.51 -28.97
CA SER A 249 -13.47 -1.74 -29.58
C SER A 249 -12.35 -2.35 -28.75
N ASN A 250 -12.54 -3.63 -28.43
CA ASN A 250 -11.61 -4.53 -27.76
C ASN A 250 -10.20 -4.45 -28.37
N PHE A 251 -9.16 -4.25 -27.54
CA PHE A 251 -7.79 -4.42 -27.98
C PHE A 251 -7.21 -5.72 -27.44
N GLU A 252 -6.87 -6.55 -28.41
CA GLU A 252 -6.31 -7.88 -28.37
C GLU A 252 -4.86 -7.86 -27.83
N SER A 253 -4.50 -8.89 -27.08
CA SER A 253 -3.19 -9.08 -26.46
C SER A 253 -2.11 -9.32 -27.52
N SER A 254 -1.36 -8.28 -27.91
CA SER A 254 -0.15 -8.45 -28.71
C SER A 254 1.07 -8.74 -27.82
N HIS A 255 1.63 -9.94 -28.00
CA HIS A 255 2.93 -10.38 -27.49
C HIS A 255 4.04 -9.36 -27.78
N TYR A 256 4.78 -8.94 -26.76
CA TYR A 256 6.03 -8.19 -26.91
C TYR A 256 7.23 -9.12 -26.71
N ASP A 257 7.94 -9.37 -27.80
CA ASP A 257 9.27 -9.99 -27.82
C ASP A 257 10.31 -8.92 -27.44
N ILE A 258 10.97 -9.09 -26.28
CA ILE A 258 12.03 -8.18 -25.82
C ILE A 258 13.38 -8.83 -26.14
N SER A 259 14.06 -8.30 -27.15
CA SER A 259 15.44 -8.65 -27.50
C SER A 259 16.42 -7.77 -26.73
N TYR A 260 17.33 -8.39 -25.97
CA TYR A 260 18.40 -7.71 -25.23
C TYR A 260 19.61 -7.50 -26.14
N TYR A 261 20.01 -6.25 -26.36
CA TYR A 261 21.31 -5.91 -26.93
C TYR A 261 22.39 -6.03 -25.84
N LEU A 262 23.33 -6.96 -26.02
CA LEU A 262 24.57 -7.06 -25.26
C LEU A 262 25.59 -6.07 -25.84
N LEU A 263 25.96 -5.05 -25.05
CA LEU A 263 27.14 -4.24 -25.33
C LEU A 263 28.38 -4.98 -24.83
N ASN A 264 29.18 -5.48 -25.78
CA ASN A 264 30.58 -5.84 -25.56
C ASN A 264 31.40 -4.56 -25.37
N ASN A 265 32.21 -4.51 -24.30
CA ASN A 265 33.34 -3.60 -24.21
C ASN A 265 34.64 -4.41 -24.32
N SER A 266 35.55 -3.91 -25.15
CA SER A 266 36.89 -4.43 -25.46
C SER A 266 37.81 -4.60 -24.26
#